data_AF-A0A5E4NET3-F1
#
_entry.id   AF-A0A5E4NET3-F1
#
_cell.length_a   1.000
_cell.length_b   1.000
_cell.length_c   1.000
_cell.angle_alpha   90.00
_cell.angle_beta   90.00
_cell.angle_gamma   90.00
#
_symmetry.space_group_name_H-M   'P 1'
#
loop_
_entity.id
_entity.type
_entity.pdbx_description
1 polymer ?
#
loop_
_entity_poly.entity_id
_entity_poly.type
_entity_poly.pdbx_seq_one_letter_code
_entity_poly.pdbx_strand_id
1 'polypeptide(L)'
;MGDCENDGKQKLSRQMIFPYTFTAKIVQFPFKMHLKHHWMFPWFMGAGILCLPVFYKLQQLANSESNVIAWAEKRRLEEKQYKEKWA
;
A
#
# COMPACT_ATOMS: atom_id res chain seq x y z
N MET A 1 33.88 37.51 20.90
CA MET A 1 32.44 37.50 20.58
C MET A 1 32.29 37.98 19.15
N GLY A 2 31.87 37.11 18.24
CA GLY A 2 31.60 37.41 16.83
C GLY A 2 30.74 36.26 16.30
N ASP A 3 29.50 36.60 15.99
CA ASP A 3 28.38 35.67 15.93
C ASP A 3 28.34 34.79 14.67
N CYS A 4 27.54 33.74 14.79
CA CYS A 4 27.25 32.69 13.83
C CYS A 4 26.94 33.20 12.40
N GLU A 5 27.56 32.58 11.40
CA GLU A 5 26.94 32.44 10.08
C GLU A 5 26.70 30.96 9.79
N ASN A 6 25.41 30.60 9.82
CA ASN A 6 24.87 29.30 9.46
C ASN A 6 24.81 29.26 7.92
N ASP A 7 25.93 28.93 7.30
CA ASP A 7 25.98 28.67 5.88
C ASP A 7 25.21 27.38 5.59
N GLY A 8 24.04 27.54 4.96
CA GLY A 8 23.12 26.49 4.50
C GLY A 8 23.70 25.53 3.46
N LYS A 9 24.89 24.98 3.70
CA LYS A 9 25.44 23.85 2.96
C LYS A 9 24.72 22.61 3.44
N GLN A 10 23.66 22.21 2.74
CA GLN A 10 23.15 20.85 2.86
C GLN A 10 24.33 19.89 2.69
N LYS A 11 24.72 19.22 3.78
CA LYS A 11 25.74 18.18 3.77
C LYS A 11 25.22 17.11 2.82
N LEU A 12 25.81 17.02 1.63
CA LEU A 12 25.64 15.89 0.73
C LEU A 12 25.90 14.64 1.56
N SER A 13 24.82 13.93 1.90
CA SER A 13 24.87 12.68 2.64
C SER A 13 25.92 11.81 1.97
N ARG A 14 26.97 11.45 2.70
CA ARG A 14 28.04 10.60 2.19
C ARG A 14 27.41 9.44 1.42
N GLN A 15 27.68 9.36 0.12
CA GLN A 15 27.21 8.24 -0.70
C GLN A 15 27.71 6.95 -0.04
N MET A 16 26.80 6.01 0.18
CA MET A 16 27.13 4.75 0.84
C MET A 16 28.21 4.02 0.02
N ILE A 17 29.26 3.58 0.71
CA ILE A 17 30.48 2.99 0.11
C ILE A 17 30.16 1.71 -0.69
N PHE A 18 29.11 0.98 -0.28
CA PHE A 18 28.72 -0.29 -0.89
C PHE A 18 27.44 -0.10 -1.73
N PRO A 19 27.54 0.27 -3.02
CA PRO A 19 26.39 0.56 -3.89
C PRO A 19 25.58 -0.68 -4.30
N TYR A 20 26.00 -1.87 -3.85
CA TYR A 20 25.38 -3.14 -4.18
C TYR A 20 24.48 -3.69 -3.06
N THR A 21 24.45 -3.05 -1.89
CA THR A 21 23.47 -3.39 -0.87
C THR A 21 22.09 -2.94 -1.33
N PHE A 22 21.06 -3.69 -0.93
CA PHE A 22 19.68 -3.39 -1.32
C PHE A 22 19.25 -1.98 -0.90
N THR A 23 19.66 -1.55 0.29
CA THR A 23 19.40 -0.21 0.80
C THR A 23 20.11 0.86 -0.04
N ALA A 24 21.34 0.60 -0.52
CA ALA A 24 22.05 1.53 -1.39
C ALA A 24 21.35 1.75 -2.71
N LYS A 25 20.82 0.68 -3.31
CA LYS A 25 20.08 0.76 -4.57
C LYS A 25 18.82 1.59 -4.43
N ILE A 26 18.09 1.46 -3.31
CA ILE A 26 16.91 2.29 -3.04
C ILE A 26 17.31 3.75 -2.90
N VAL A 27 18.29 4.07 -2.05
CA VAL A 27 18.69 5.48 -1.82
C VAL A 27 19.22 6.15 -3.09
N GLN A 28 19.91 5.40 -3.94
CA GLN A 28 20.46 5.90 -5.21
C GLN A 28 19.41 6.01 -6.32
N PHE A 29 18.28 5.31 -6.21
CA PHE A 29 17.25 5.34 -7.23
C PHE A 29 16.55 6.72 -7.24
N PRO A 30 16.43 7.39 -8.40
CA PRO A 30 15.87 8.73 -8.49
C PRO A 30 14.33 8.72 -8.40
N PHE A 31 13.78 8.28 -7.27
CA PHE A 31 12.33 8.19 -7.03
C PHE A 31 11.61 9.51 -7.30
N LYS A 32 12.20 10.64 -6.91
CA LYS A 32 11.62 11.98 -7.13
C LYS A 32 11.43 12.29 -8.62
N MET A 33 12.31 11.80 -9.49
CA MET A 33 12.20 12.02 -10.94
C MET A 33 11.04 11.19 -11.51
N HIS A 34 10.97 9.91 -11.16
CA HIS A 34 9.88 9.03 -11.60
C HIS A 34 8.51 9.48 -11.09
N LEU A 35 8.38 9.88 -9.82
CA LEU A 35 7.11 10.35 -9.26
C LEU A 35 6.60 11.65 -9.89
N LYS A 36 7.50 12.54 -10.35
CA LYS A 36 7.13 13.83 -10.96
C LYS A 36 6.88 13.74 -12.46
N HIS A 37 7.65 12.93 -13.19
CA HIS A 37 7.61 12.89 -14.65
C HIS A 37 6.69 11.79 -15.18
N HIS A 38 6.45 10.74 -14.38
CA HIS A 38 5.60 9.65 -14.83
C HIS A 38 4.14 9.95 -14.51
N TRP A 39 3.34 10.10 -15.56
CA TRP A 39 1.91 10.38 -15.50
C TRP A 39 1.13 9.40 -14.61
N MET A 40 1.53 8.13 -14.53
CA MET A 40 0.80 7.09 -13.82
C MET A 40 0.69 7.33 -12.30
N PHE A 41 1.75 7.80 -11.63
CA PHE A 41 1.78 7.91 -10.17
C PHE A 41 0.77 8.89 -9.58
N PRO A 42 0.61 10.14 -10.06
CA PRO A 42 -0.41 11.05 -9.52
C PRO A 42 -1.83 10.50 -9.72
N TRP A 43 -2.12 9.90 -10.87
CA TRP A 43 -3.42 9.29 -11.15
C TRP A 43 -3.68 8.06 -10.29
N PHE A 44 -2.68 7.21 -10.06
CA PHE A 44 -2.81 6.04 -9.20
C PHE A 44 -3.09 6.43 -7.74
N MET A 45 -2.37 7.41 -7.21
CA MET A 45 -2.59 7.92 -5.85
C MET A 45 -3.97 8.60 -5.73
N GLY A 46 -4.37 9.41 -6.72
CA GLY A 46 -5.68 10.04 -6.76
C GLY A 46 -6.82 9.01 -6.84
N ALA A 47 -6.70 8.01 -7.71
CA ALA A 47 -7.66 6.91 -7.83
C ALA A 47 -7.74 6.10 -6.53
N GLY A 48 -6.60 5.80 -5.88
CA GLY A 48 -6.58 5.14 -4.59
C GLY A 48 -7.39 5.89 -3.53
N ILE A 49 -7.18 7.21 -3.42
CA ILE A 49 -7.90 8.06 -2.46
C ILE A 49 -9.40 8.11 -2.76
N LEU A 50 -9.79 8.22 -4.03
CA LEU A 50 -11.20 8.24 -4.43
C LEU A 50 -11.91 6.89 -4.25
N CYS A 51 -11.21 5.79 -4.50
CA CYS A 51 -11.76 4.44 -4.36
C CYS A 51 -11.88 4.01 -2.88
N LEU A 52 -10.97 4.44 -2.01
CA LEU A 52 -10.96 4.08 -0.59
C LEU A 52 -12.32 4.19 0.13
N PRO A 53 -13.07 5.31 0.05
CA PRO A 53 -14.38 5.40 0.70
C PRO A 53 -15.42 4.45 0.11
N VAL A 54 -15.37 4.19 -1.21
CA VAL A 54 -16.26 3.25 -1.89
C VAL A 54 -16.02 1.83 -1.39
N PHE A 55 -14.76 1.40 -1.39
CA PHE A 55 -14.39 0.08 -0.89
C PHE A 55 -14.64 -0.06 0.62
N TYR A 56 -14.46 0.99 1.40
CA TYR A 56 -14.78 0.97 2.83
C TYR A 56 -16.28 0.71 3.09
N LYS A 57 -17.17 1.29 2.28
CA LYS A 57 -18.61 1.03 2.37
C LYS A 57 -18.97 -0.38 1.91
N LEU A 58 -18.36 -0.86 0.83
CA LEU A 58 -18.53 -2.24 0.37
C LEU A 58 -18.05 -3.25 1.43
N GLN A 59 -16.92 -2.98 2.08
CA GLN A 59 -16.36 -3.80 3.17
C GLN A 59 -17.35 -3.88 4.34
N GLN A 60 -17.98 -2.77 4.73
CA GLN A 60 -18.98 -2.77 5.81
C GLN A 60 -20.21 -3.59 5.45
N LEU A 61 -20.71 -3.46 4.22
CA LEU A 61 -21.86 -4.24 3.75
C LEU A 61 -21.55 -5.73 3.71
N ALA A 62 -20.37 -6.09 3.21
CA ALA A 62 -19.90 -7.48 3.16
C ALA A 62 -19.72 -8.09 4.56
N ASN A 63 -19.27 -7.31 5.55
CA ASN A 63 -19.08 -7.78 6.93
C ASN A 63 -20.29 -7.50 7.84
N SER A 64 -21.45 -7.13 7.29
CA SER A 64 -22.68 -7.01 8.07
C SER A 64 -23.06 -8.36 8.68
N GLU A 65 -23.53 -8.36 9.94
CA GLU A 65 -23.83 -9.61 10.67
C GLU A 65 -24.81 -10.51 9.90
N SER A 66 -25.82 -9.91 9.25
CA SER A 66 -26.78 -10.61 8.40
C SER A 66 -26.11 -11.34 7.23
N ASN A 67 -25.12 -10.71 6.59
CA ASN A 67 -24.40 -11.34 5.49
C ASN A 67 -23.49 -12.45 6.01
N VAL A 68 -22.78 -12.23 7.12
CA VAL A 68 -21.92 -13.26 7.74
C VAL A 68 -22.72 -14.52 8.10
N ILE A 69 -23.92 -14.36 8.67
CA ILE A 69 -24.81 -15.48 8.99
C ILE A 69 -25.24 -16.22 7.72
N ALA A 70 -25.66 -15.49 6.68
CA ALA A 70 -26.08 -16.08 5.40
C ALA A 70 -24.93 -16.85 4.72
N TRP A 71 -23.69 -16.33 4.77
CA TRP A 71 -22.51 -17.03 4.24
C TRP A 71 -22.15 -18.27 5.07
N ALA A 72 -22.29 -18.21 6.40
CA ALA A 72 -22.06 -19.35 7.27
C ALA A 72 -23.07 -20.48 6.98
N GLU A 73 -24.34 -20.14 6.77
CA GLU A 73 -25.38 -21.12 6.42
C GLU A 73 -25.11 -21.78 5.06
N LYS A 74 -24.76 -20.99 4.04
CA LYS A 74 -24.37 -21.51 2.72
C LYS A 74 -23.20 -22.50 2.81
N ARG A 75 -22.14 -22.15 3.56
CA ARG A 75 -20.99 -23.05 3.75
C ARG A 75 -21.37 -24.35 4.46
N ARG A 76 -22.26 -24.30 5.46
CA ARG A 76 -22.77 -25.53 6.11
C ARG A 76 -23.57 -26.40 5.13
N LEU A 77 -24.33 -25.81 4.24
CA LEU A 77 -25.07 -26.54 3.21
C LEU A 77 -24.12 -27.18 2.19
N GLU A 78 -23.13 -26.43 1.71
CA GLU A 78 -22.10 -26.93 0.79
C GLU A 78 -21.29 -28.07 1.42
N GLU A 79 -20.92 -27.97 2.69
CA GLU A 79 -20.24 -29.04 3.42
C GLU A 79 -21.10 -30.30 3.56
N LYS A 80 -22.40 -30.14 3.80
CA LYS A 80 -23.35 -31.27 3.83
C LYS A 80 -23.46 -31.93 2.46
N GLN A 81 -23.67 -31.14 1.41
CA GLN A 81 -23.76 -31.64 0.03
C GLN A 81 -22.46 -32.31 -0.41
N TYR A 82 -21.30 -31.75 -0.03
CA TYR A 82 -20.00 -32.36 -0.30
C TYR A 82 -19.87 -33.72 0.40
N LYS A 83 -20.23 -33.80 1.69
CA LYS A 83 -20.22 -35.06 2.43
C LYS A 83 -21.18 -36.09 1.82
N GLU A 84 -22.37 -35.68 1.38
CA GLU A 84 -23.34 -36.58 0.74
C GLU A 84 -22.91 -37.03 -0.66
N LYS A 85 -22.27 -36.16 -1.43
CA LYS A 85 -21.79 -36.45 -2.79
C LYS A 85 -20.56 -37.36 -2.81
N TRP A 86 -19.73 -37.28 -1.77
CA TRP A 86 -18.43 -37.97 -1.68
C TRP A 86 -18.34 -38.97 -0.52
N ALA A 87 -19.47 -39.32 0.12
CA ALA A 87 -19.60 -40.49 1.01
C ALA A 87 -20.02 -41.72 0.20
#